data_AF-A0A284S671-F1
#
_entry.id   AF-A0A284S671-F1
#
_cell.length_a   1.000
_cell.length_b   1.000
_cell.length_c   1.000
_cell.angle_alpha   90.00
_cell.angle_beta   90.00
_cell.angle_gamma   90.00
#
_symmetry.space_group_name_H-M   'P 1'
#
loop_
_entity.id
_entity.type
_entity.pdbx_description
1 polymer ?
#
loop_
_entity_poly.entity_id
_entity_poly.type
_entity_poly.pdbx_seq_one_letter_code
_entity_poly.pdbx_strand_id
1 'polypeptide(L)'
;MARWFLGSLHRSSGRLASSRPAELLRGASLKPLDTTDSVVQQAEDRHQCYIRKVKDYFNIRCLTIGAYSAYALLELGYELPDEVVSHPTVIALGCLACDLMIMDNDLASYNKEQALEEYPHNVITSVMNEMKFDLHDALSWVEDLYRSTRNKFLTLWTEIPAWGPETDAIASYYLHGITNWVHGNESWNFESERYFGSNGKAIQQHRMVTLMPKQLSASDPLLIHTYQST
;
A
#
# COMPACT_ATOMS: atom_id res chain seq x y z
N MET A 1 2.87 0.67 -24.70
CA MET A 1 3.22 1.72 -23.72
C MET A 1 1.93 2.05 -22.97
N ALA A 2 1.96 2.10 -21.64
CA ALA A 2 0.79 2.38 -20.80
C ALA A 2 1.03 3.66 -19.98
N ARG A 3 -0.05 4.41 -19.72
CA ARG A 3 -0.02 5.62 -18.89
C ARG A 3 -0.35 5.24 -17.44
N TRP A 4 0.51 5.61 -16.50
CA TRP A 4 0.32 5.43 -15.06
C TRP A 4 -0.21 6.71 -14.42
N PHE A 5 -1.18 6.63 -13.54
CA PHE A 5 -1.51 7.75 -12.64
C PHE A 5 -1.03 7.40 -11.24
N LEU A 6 -0.14 8.20 -10.67
CA LEU A 6 0.26 8.10 -9.25
C LEU A 6 0.07 9.50 -8.65
N GLY A 7 -0.82 9.59 -7.67
CA GLY A 7 -1.36 10.86 -7.19
C GLY A 7 -0.78 11.28 -5.85
N SER A 8 -0.06 12.41 -5.81
CA SER A 8 0.54 12.90 -4.56
C SER A 8 -0.48 13.50 -3.60
N LEU A 9 -0.35 13.21 -2.31
CA LEU A 9 -0.83 14.05 -1.21
C LEU A 9 0.28 15.04 -0.83
N HIS A 10 0.04 16.35 -0.96
CA HIS A 10 1.06 17.37 -0.65
C HIS A 10 1.10 17.74 0.86
N ARG A 11 2.34 17.97 1.34
CA ARG A 11 2.94 18.04 2.69
C ARG A 11 2.27 18.76 3.87
N SER A 12 2.65 18.29 5.07
CA SER A 12 3.31 19.10 6.12
C SER A 12 4.42 18.30 6.86
N SER A 13 5.48 19.00 7.29
CA SER A 13 6.75 18.45 7.80
C SER A 13 6.78 18.26 9.33
N GLY A 14 7.29 17.12 9.81
CA GLY A 14 7.56 16.86 11.23
C GLY A 14 8.85 16.05 11.45
N ARG A 15 9.67 16.46 12.43
CA ARG A 15 10.91 15.77 12.84
C ARG A 15 10.58 14.60 13.78
N LEU A 16 11.19 13.44 13.54
CA LEU A 16 11.13 12.27 14.43
C LEU A 16 12.07 12.45 15.62
N ALA A 17 11.58 12.19 16.83
CA ALA A 17 12.38 12.03 18.04
C ALA A 17 12.37 10.55 18.47
N SER A 18 13.50 10.06 18.97
CA SER A 18 13.75 8.66 19.32
C SER A 18 13.33 8.31 20.75
N SER A 19 12.66 7.16 20.98
CA SER A 19 12.83 6.32 22.19
C SER A 19 12.23 4.90 22.03
N ARG A 20 12.39 4.06 23.08
CA ARG A 20 12.57 2.58 23.12
C ARG A 20 11.27 1.74 23.08
N PRO A 21 11.33 0.41 22.77
CA PRO A 21 10.15 -0.43 22.59
C PRO A 21 9.79 -1.27 23.84
N ALA A 22 8.50 -1.34 24.19
CA ALA A 22 7.89 -2.49 24.87
C ALA A 22 6.34 -2.42 24.85
N GLU A 23 5.73 -3.52 24.43
CA GLU A 23 4.33 -3.92 24.61
C GLU A 23 3.22 -2.95 24.14
N LEU A 24 2.73 -3.07 22.90
CA LEU A 24 1.37 -2.64 22.57
C LEU A 24 0.86 -3.29 21.27
N LEU A 25 -0.09 -4.22 21.40
CA LEU A 25 -0.98 -4.72 20.33
C LEU A 25 -2.41 -4.84 20.89
N ARG A 26 -2.85 -3.86 21.69
CA ARG A 26 -4.13 -3.93 22.41
C ARG A 26 -5.27 -3.07 21.83
N GLY A 27 -5.01 -2.22 20.83
CA GLY A 27 -6.01 -1.25 20.37
C GLY A 27 -6.90 -1.69 19.20
N ALA A 28 -6.45 -2.60 18.33
CA ALA A 28 -7.27 -3.04 17.19
C ALA A 28 -8.03 -4.32 17.55
N SER A 29 -9.31 -4.17 17.90
CA SER A 29 -10.27 -5.29 17.99
C SER A 29 -10.63 -5.86 16.60
N LEU A 30 -9.62 -6.08 15.77
CA LEU A 30 -9.69 -6.85 14.53
C LEU A 30 -8.86 -8.10 14.79
N LYS A 31 -9.48 -9.18 15.28
CA LYS A 31 -8.85 -10.50 15.24
C LYS A 31 -8.66 -10.86 13.76
N PRO A 32 -7.44 -10.87 13.23
CA PRO A 32 -7.23 -10.99 11.81
C PRO A 32 -6.95 -12.46 11.49
N LEU A 33 -7.08 -12.86 10.23
CA LEU A 33 -6.02 -13.74 9.71
C LEU A 33 -4.72 -13.02 10.07
N ASP A 34 -3.82 -13.63 10.85
CA ASP A 34 -2.49 -13.04 11.10
C ASP A 34 -1.93 -12.57 9.74
N THR A 35 -1.19 -11.47 9.69
CA THR A 35 -0.41 -11.10 8.50
C THR A 35 0.26 -12.34 7.89
N THR A 36 0.75 -13.25 8.72
CA THR A 36 1.26 -14.58 8.35
C THR A 36 0.24 -15.44 7.61
N ASP A 37 -0.97 -15.62 8.14
CA ASP A 37 -2.03 -16.38 7.47
C ASP A 37 -2.46 -15.73 6.15
N SER A 38 -2.45 -14.39 6.09
CA SER A 38 -2.82 -13.66 4.87
C SER A 38 -1.82 -13.90 3.73
N VAL A 39 -0.51 -13.97 4.02
CA VAL A 39 0.49 -14.30 3.01
C VAL A 39 0.48 -15.77 2.62
N VAL A 40 0.09 -16.68 3.54
CA VAL A 40 -0.20 -18.09 3.22
C VAL A 40 -1.38 -18.19 2.27
N GLN A 41 -2.47 -17.46 2.55
CA GLN A 41 -3.64 -17.43 1.68
C GLN A 41 -3.31 -16.84 0.30
N GLN A 42 -2.47 -15.80 0.24
CA GLN A 42 -1.97 -15.27 -1.04
C GLN A 42 -1.16 -16.32 -1.83
N ALA A 43 -0.36 -17.14 -1.14
CA ALA A 43 0.37 -18.24 -1.77
C ALA A 43 -0.57 -19.34 -2.30
N GLU A 44 -1.63 -19.67 -1.55
CA GLU A 44 -2.65 -20.62 -2.00
C GLU A 44 -3.42 -20.09 -3.22
N ASP A 45 -3.80 -18.81 -3.23
CA ASP A 45 -4.47 -18.20 -4.38
C ASP A 45 -3.61 -18.31 -5.64
N ARG A 46 -2.31 -18.08 -5.50
CA ARG A 46 -1.34 -18.22 -6.59
C ARG A 46 -1.22 -19.67 -7.05
N HIS A 47 -1.19 -20.63 -6.12
CA HIS A 47 -1.14 -22.05 -6.44
C HIS A 47 -2.38 -22.51 -7.22
N GLN A 48 -3.56 -22.01 -6.85
CA GLN A 48 -4.84 -22.33 -7.49
C GLN A 48 -5.15 -21.45 -8.72
N CYS A 49 -4.24 -20.54 -9.10
CA CYS A 49 -4.49 -19.54 -10.14
C CYS A 49 -5.79 -18.73 -9.91
N TYR A 50 -6.13 -18.49 -8.64
CA TYR A 50 -7.36 -17.83 -8.24
C TYR A 50 -7.19 -16.31 -8.22
N ILE A 51 -7.90 -15.64 -9.13
CA ILE A 51 -7.96 -14.18 -9.15
C ILE A 51 -9.18 -13.72 -8.34
N ARG A 52 -8.91 -13.00 -7.24
CA ARG A 52 -9.96 -12.43 -6.39
C ARG A 52 -10.73 -11.32 -7.10
N LYS A 53 -11.98 -11.13 -6.69
CA LYS A 53 -12.75 -9.93 -6.98
C LYS A 53 -12.13 -8.73 -6.28
N VAL A 54 -12.31 -7.53 -6.81
CA VAL A 54 -11.68 -6.30 -6.35
C VAL A 54 -11.90 -6.06 -4.85
N LYS A 55 -13.14 -6.19 -4.36
CA LYS A 55 -13.43 -6.02 -2.93
C LYS A 55 -12.67 -7.03 -2.05
N ASP A 56 -12.69 -8.30 -2.45
CA ASP A 56 -12.03 -9.36 -1.69
C ASP A 56 -10.50 -9.27 -1.78
N TYR A 57 -9.99 -8.71 -2.88
CA TYR A 57 -8.58 -8.38 -3.05
C TYR A 57 -8.14 -7.33 -2.04
N PHE A 58 -8.84 -6.20 -1.89
CA PHE A 58 -8.49 -5.19 -0.88
C PHE A 58 -8.51 -5.74 0.54
N ASN A 59 -9.46 -6.62 0.87
CA ASN A 59 -9.56 -7.24 2.21
C ASN A 59 -8.33 -8.09 2.58
N ILE A 60 -7.75 -8.83 1.62
CA ILE A 60 -6.52 -9.60 1.89
C ILE A 60 -5.29 -8.72 1.74
N ARG A 61 -5.31 -7.79 0.77
CA ARG A 61 -4.17 -6.94 0.44
C ARG A 61 -3.85 -5.93 1.52
N CYS A 62 -4.84 -5.48 2.32
CA CYS A 62 -4.59 -4.64 3.49
C CYS A 62 -3.74 -5.33 4.57
N LEU A 63 -3.79 -6.67 4.63
CA LEU A 63 -2.96 -7.48 5.51
C LEU A 63 -1.58 -7.73 4.88
N THR A 64 -1.53 -8.09 3.59
CA THR A 64 -0.27 -8.47 2.91
C THR A 64 0.61 -7.28 2.50
N ILE A 65 0.06 -6.06 2.44
CA ILE A 65 0.83 -4.83 2.18
C ILE A 65 1.66 -4.39 3.40
N GLY A 66 1.35 -4.92 4.60
CA GLY A 66 2.09 -4.61 5.83
C GLY A 66 1.74 -3.26 6.47
N ALA A 67 0.63 -2.63 6.07
CA ALA A 67 0.20 -1.32 6.58
C ALA A 67 0.03 -1.31 8.11
N TYR A 68 -0.65 -2.30 8.67
CA TYR A 68 -0.88 -2.37 10.12
C TYR A 68 0.42 -2.56 10.92
N SER A 69 1.38 -3.32 10.38
CA SER A 69 2.72 -3.43 10.98
C SER A 69 3.45 -2.08 10.97
N ALA A 70 3.29 -1.30 9.91
CA ALA A 70 3.84 0.04 9.80
C ALA A 70 3.17 1.04 10.76
N TYR A 71 1.86 0.93 10.98
CA TYR A 71 1.12 1.76 11.94
C TYR A 71 1.50 1.45 13.38
N ALA A 72 1.69 0.16 13.72
CA ALA A 72 2.17 -0.23 15.04
C ALA A 72 3.52 0.42 15.40
N LEU A 73 4.40 0.66 14.42
CA LEU A 73 5.66 1.39 14.65
C LEU A 73 5.45 2.87 15.01
N LEU A 74 4.36 3.49 14.54
CA LEU A 74 4.01 4.86 14.93
C LEU A 74 3.53 4.92 16.37
N GLU A 75 2.80 3.89 16.81
CA GLU A 75 2.32 3.75 18.19
C GLU A 75 3.48 3.57 19.18
N LEU A 76 4.63 3.02 18.76
CA LEU A 76 5.81 2.94 19.63
C LEU A 76 6.37 4.32 20.04
N GLY A 77 6.07 5.37 19.28
CA GLY A 77 6.54 6.72 19.57
C GLY A 77 5.73 7.46 20.63
N TYR A 78 4.51 7.02 20.93
CA TYR A 78 3.53 7.75 21.73
C TYR A 78 2.52 6.81 22.41
N GLU A 79 2.18 7.07 23.68
CA GLU A 79 1.02 6.43 24.30
C GLU A 79 -0.26 7.05 23.72
N LEU A 80 -0.77 6.47 22.63
CA LEU A 80 -2.03 6.90 22.01
C LEU A 80 -3.22 6.54 22.91
N PRO A 81 -4.07 7.52 23.28
CA PRO A 81 -5.27 7.24 24.06
C PRO A 81 -6.25 6.32 23.31
N ASP A 82 -6.88 5.39 24.03
CA ASP A 82 -7.84 4.45 23.46
C ASP A 82 -8.99 5.15 22.72
N GLU A 83 -9.42 6.32 23.22
CA GLU A 83 -10.46 7.15 22.59
C GLU A 83 -10.08 7.69 21.22
N VAL A 84 -8.78 7.79 20.91
CA VAL A 84 -8.27 8.18 19.59
C VAL A 84 -8.18 6.96 18.70
N VAL A 85 -7.52 5.88 19.16
CA VAL A 85 -7.27 4.66 18.36
C VAL A 85 -8.58 3.99 17.94
N SER A 86 -9.56 3.96 18.84
CA SER A 86 -10.87 3.37 18.58
C SER A 86 -11.85 4.30 17.88
N HIS A 87 -11.49 5.57 17.64
CA HIS A 87 -12.41 6.53 17.04
C HIS A 87 -12.71 6.14 15.58
N PRO A 88 -13.99 6.07 15.17
CA PRO A 88 -14.36 5.64 13.82
C PRO A 88 -13.67 6.44 12.70
N THR A 89 -13.52 7.76 12.86
CA THR A 89 -12.80 8.61 11.91
C THR A 89 -11.33 8.20 11.76
N VAL A 90 -10.64 7.89 12.87
CA VAL A 90 -9.22 7.52 12.87
C VAL A 90 -9.03 6.16 12.19
N ILE A 91 -9.89 5.18 12.53
CA ILE A 91 -9.89 3.86 11.88
C ILE A 91 -10.13 4.00 10.38
N ALA A 92 -11.15 4.78 9.98
CA ALA A 92 -11.47 4.97 8.57
C ALA A 92 -10.36 5.70 7.79
N LEU A 93 -9.68 6.68 8.40
CA LEU A 93 -8.49 7.31 7.81
C LEU A 93 -7.36 6.29 7.61
N GLY A 94 -7.12 5.41 8.60
CA GLY A 94 -6.14 4.32 8.49
C GLY A 94 -6.46 3.34 7.35
N CYS A 95 -7.73 2.93 7.22
CA CYS A 95 -8.16 2.05 6.12
C CYS A 95 -8.00 2.72 4.75
N LEU A 96 -8.42 3.99 4.61
CA LEU A 96 -8.27 4.74 3.36
C LEU A 96 -6.79 4.96 2.99
N ALA A 97 -5.93 5.22 3.98
CA ALA A 97 -4.49 5.31 3.75
C ALA A 97 -3.90 3.98 3.29
N CYS A 98 -4.34 2.86 3.88
CA CYS A 98 -3.98 1.52 3.42
C CYS A 98 -4.37 1.30 1.96
N ASP A 99 -5.61 1.61 1.58
CA ASP A 99 -6.08 1.47 0.20
C ASP A 99 -5.26 2.30 -0.80
N LEU A 100 -4.89 3.53 -0.43
CA LEU A 100 -4.01 4.38 -1.24
C LEU A 100 -2.63 3.75 -1.43
N MET A 101 -2.01 3.24 -0.35
CA MET A 101 -0.71 2.55 -0.43
C MET A 101 -0.76 1.30 -1.31
N ILE A 102 -1.85 0.52 -1.20
CA ILE A 102 -2.08 -0.67 -2.04
C ILE A 102 -2.10 -0.26 -3.51
N MET A 103 -2.94 0.71 -3.87
CA MET A 103 -3.05 1.15 -5.26
C MET A 103 -1.72 1.71 -5.77
N ASP A 104 -1.02 2.53 -5.00
CA ASP A 104 0.28 3.08 -5.40
C ASP A 104 1.31 1.97 -5.66
N ASN A 105 1.39 0.97 -4.77
CA ASN A 105 2.32 -0.15 -4.90
C ASN A 105 1.97 -1.04 -6.09
N ASP A 106 0.69 -1.40 -6.22
CA ASP A 106 0.20 -2.27 -7.29
C ASP A 106 0.36 -1.60 -8.66
N LEU A 107 0.12 -0.30 -8.75
CA LEU A 107 0.38 0.47 -9.98
C LEU A 107 1.88 0.49 -10.30
N ALA A 108 2.75 0.78 -9.32
CA ALA A 108 4.18 0.81 -9.58
C ALA A 108 4.77 -0.57 -9.96
N SER A 109 4.28 -1.62 -9.31
CA SER A 109 4.82 -2.98 -9.43
C SER A 109 4.28 -3.77 -10.62
N TYR A 110 3.08 -3.45 -11.12
CA TYR A 110 2.37 -4.26 -12.11
C TYR A 110 3.21 -4.66 -13.32
N ASN A 111 3.99 -3.73 -13.89
CA ASN A 111 4.78 -4.02 -15.09
C ASN A 111 5.79 -5.17 -14.87
N LYS A 112 6.40 -5.20 -13.68
CA LYS A 112 7.30 -6.26 -13.26
C LYS A 112 6.52 -7.54 -12.98
N GLU A 113 5.42 -7.45 -12.24
CA GLU A 113 4.65 -8.62 -11.83
C GLU A 113 3.98 -9.33 -13.02
N GLN A 114 3.33 -8.60 -13.93
CA GLN A 114 2.70 -9.17 -15.12
C GLN A 114 3.70 -9.84 -16.08
N ALA A 115 4.97 -9.44 -16.01
CA ALA A 115 6.03 -10.06 -16.79
C ALA A 115 6.46 -11.40 -16.19
N LEU A 116 6.43 -11.54 -14.87
CA LEU A 116 6.95 -12.70 -14.15
C LEU A 116 5.85 -13.72 -13.76
N GLU A 117 4.61 -13.27 -13.67
CA GLU A 117 3.49 -14.06 -13.15
C GLU A 117 2.33 -14.05 -14.14
N GLU A 118 1.67 -15.20 -14.34
CA GLU A 118 0.51 -15.27 -15.23
C GLU A 118 -0.70 -14.54 -14.62
N TYR A 119 -0.88 -14.68 -13.31
CA TYR A 119 -1.96 -14.08 -12.53
C TYR A 119 -1.40 -13.31 -11.32
N PRO A 120 -0.86 -12.09 -11.53
CA PRO A 120 -0.29 -11.28 -10.45
C PRO A 120 -1.28 -11.00 -9.32
N HIS A 121 -0.80 -11.04 -8.07
CA HIS A 121 -1.54 -10.53 -6.92
C HIS A 121 -1.54 -8.99 -6.94
N ASN A 122 -2.41 -8.43 -7.78
CA ASN A 122 -2.44 -7.01 -8.12
C ASN A 122 -3.88 -6.55 -8.38
N VAL A 123 -4.24 -5.34 -7.95
CA VAL A 123 -5.59 -4.78 -8.15
C VAL A 123 -5.95 -4.67 -9.62
N ILE A 124 -4.99 -4.37 -10.51
CA ILE A 124 -5.24 -4.27 -11.96
C ILE A 124 -5.70 -5.62 -12.51
N THR A 125 -5.03 -6.72 -12.12
CA THR A 125 -5.42 -8.09 -12.49
C THR A 125 -6.84 -8.41 -12.01
N SER A 126 -7.16 -8.01 -10.77
CA SER A 126 -8.49 -8.22 -10.18
C SER A 126 -9.58 -7.45 -10.94
N VAL A 127 -9.31 -6.19 -11.32
CA VAL A 127 -10.22 -5.35 -12.11
C VAL A 127 -10.42 -5.90 -13.51
N MET A 128 -9.35 -6.27 -14.21
CA MET A 128 -9.43 -6.89 -15.54
C MET A 128 -10.28 -8.17 -15.49
N ASN A 129 -10.08 -9.01 -14.47
CA ASN A 129 -10.84 -10.25 -14.32
C ASN A 129 -12.32 -10.02 -13.99
N GLU A 130 -12.63 -9.14 -13.03
CA GLU A 130 -14.01 -8.90 -12.59
C GLU A 130 -14.83 -8.12 -13.61
N MET A 131 -14.27 -7.03 -14.15
CA MET A 131 -14.97 -6.12 -15.07
C MET A 131 -14.85 -6.53 -16.54
N LYS A 132 -14.03 -7.54 -16.86
CA LYS A 132 -13.69 -7.95 -18.23
C LYS A 132 -13.06 -6.82 -19.06
N PHE A 133 -12.32 -5.95 -18.38
CA PHE A 133 -11.59 -4.83 -18.98
C PHE A 133 -10.26 -5.28 -19.56
N ASP A 134 -9.82 -4.56 -20.60
CA ASP A 134 -8.43 -4.60 -21.01
C ASP A 134 -7.56 -3.82 -20.01
N LEU A 135 -6.25 -3.80 -20.25
CA LEU A 135 -5.32 -3.09 -19.37
C LEU A 135 -5.58 -1.58 -19.30
N HIS A 136 -5.96 -0.95 -20.41
CA HIS A 136 -6.17 0.49 -20.43
C HIS A 136 -7.40 0.86 -19.60
N ASP A 137 -8.51 0.16 -19.80
CA ASP A 137 -9.75 0.38 -19.06
C ASP A 137 -9.56 0.05 -17.56
N ALA A 138 -8.80 -1.00 -17.24
CA ALA A 138 -8.48 -1.34 -15.85
C ALA A 138 -7.63 -0.27 -15.16
N LEU A 139 -6.61 0.28 -15.85
CA LEU A 139 -5.82 1.40 -15.32
C LEU A 139 -6.68 2.63 -15.08
N SER A 140 -7.56 2.98 -16.02
CA SER A 140 -8.50 4.12 -15.86
C SER A 140 -9.44 3.90 -14.67
N TRP A 141 -9.92 2.67 -14.49
CA TRP A 141 -10.80 2.33 -13.37
C TRP A 141 -10.09 2.47 -12.02
N VAL A 142 -8.85 1.95 -11.91
CA VAL A 142 -8.03 2.08 -10.68
C VAL A 142 -7.69 3.55 -10.41
N GLU A 143 -7.45 4.33 -11.45
CA GLU A 143 -7.21 5.78 -11.35
C GLU A 143 -8.42 6.51 -10.75
N ASP A 144 -9.64 6.19 -11.20
CA ASP A 144 -10.87 6.75 -10.64
C ASP A 144 -11.13 6.30 -9.20
N LEU A 145 -10.85 5.03 -8.89
CA LEU A 145 -10.91 4.54 -7.51
C LEU A 145 -9.92 5.29 -6.61
N TYR A 146 -8.68 5.51 -7.07
CA TYR A 146 -7.68 6.27 -6.34
C TYR A 146 -8.15 7.69 -6.06
N ARG A 147 -8.65 8.39 -7.09
CA ARG A 147 -9.21 9.74 -6.94
C ARG A 147 -10.35 9.78 -5.92
N SER A 148 -11.28 8.84 -5.99
CA SER A 148 -12.40 8.73 -5.06
C SER A 148 -11.94 8.50 -3.63
N THR A 149 -11.01 7.57 -3.44
CA THR A 149 -10.43 7.21 -2.13
C THR A 149 -9.68 8.39 -1.53
N ARG A 150 -8.86 9.10 -2.32
CA ARG A 150 -8.17 10.31 -1.91
C ARG A 150 -9.13 11.41 -1.48
N ASN A 151 -10.20 11.63 -2.24
CA ASN A 151 -11.19 12.65 -1.90
C ASN A 151 -11.92 12.30 -0.59
N LYS A 152 -12.31 11.04 -0.38
CA LYS A 152 -12.88 10.58 0.89
C LYS A 152 -11.92 10.79 2.06
N PHE A 153 -10.64 10.46 1.88
CA PHE A 153 -9.62 10.69 2.89
C PHE A 153 -9.52 12.18 3.26
N LEU A 154 -9.45 13.06 2.27
CA LEU A 154 -9.35 14.51 2.50
C LEU A 154 -10.61 15.09 3.15
N THR A 155 -11.80 14.62 2.78
CA THR A 155 -13.04 15.01 3.45
C THR A 155 -13.03 14.56 4.91
N LEU A 156 -12.74 13.29 5.16
CA LEU A 156 -12.72 12.73 6.50
C LEU A 156 -11.64 13.37 7.40
N TRP A 157 -10.53 13.82 6.81
CA TRP A 157 -9.49 14.58 7.49
C TRP A 157 -10.03 15.90 8.09
N THR A 158 -11.04 16.51 7.48
CA THR A 158 -11.68 17.72 8.02
C THR A 158 -12.71 17.42 9.11
N GLU A 159 -13.05 16.15 9.32
CA GLU A 159 -14.04 15.67 10.29
C GLU A 159 -13.38 15.00 11.51
N ILE A 160 -12.07 15.17 11.68
CA ILE A 160 -11.35 14.73 12.89
C ILE A 160 -11.94 15.48 14.09
N PRO A 161 -12.43 14.77 15.13
CA PRO A 161 -13.00 15.42 16.31
C PRO A 161 -11.89 16.08 17.13
N ALA A 162 -12.29 16.96 18.06
CA ALA A 162 -11.40 17.46 19.09
C ALA A 162 -11.60 16.65 20.37
N TRP A 163 -10.50 16.21 20.97
CA TRP A 163 -10.45 15.53 22.27
C TRP A 163 -9.85 16.43 23.37
N GLY A 164 -9.12 17.48 22.97
CA GLY A 164 -8.50 18.45 23.88
C GLY A 164 -7.01 18.62 23.58
N PRO A 165 -6.37 19.73 23.99
CA PRO A 165 -5.07 20.14 23.45
C PRO A 165 -3.95 19.10 23.53
N GLU A 166 -3.89 18.32 24.59
CA GLU A 166 -2.86 17.28 24.79
C GLU A 166 -3.13 16.05 23.90
N THR A 167 -4.36 15.51 23.95
CA THR A 167 -4.78 14.39 23.10
C THR A 167 -4.73 14.74 21.62
N ASP A 168 -5.15 15.95 21.24
CA ASP A 168 -5.14 16.45 19.87
C ASP A 168 -3.70 16.53 19.32
N ALA A 169 -2.72 16.90 20.16
CA ALA A 169 -1.31 16.91 19.76
C ALA A 169 -0.80 15.49 19.45
N ILE A 170 -1.11 14.51 20.31
CA ILE A 170 -0.72 13.11 20.11
C ILE A 170 -1.43 12.51 18.88
N ALA A 171 -2.75 12.71 18.75
CA ALA A 171 -3.54 12.26 17.62
C ALA A 171 -3.03 12.85 16.30
N SER A 172 -2.67 14.14 16.29
CA SER A 172 -2.08 14.81 15.14
C SER A 172 -0.78 14.14 14.69
N TYR A 173 0.15 13.84 15.60
CA TYR A 173 1.38 13.13 15.25
C TYR A 173 1.12 11.76 14.61
N TYR A 174 0.19 10.99 15.18
CA TYR A 174 -0.17 9.68 14.65
C TYR A 174 -0.80 9.76 13.26
N LEU A 175 -1.79 10.63 13.06
CA LEU A 175 -2.51 10.79 11.79
C LEU A 175 -1.60 11.36 10.68
N HIS A 176 -0.71 12.29 11.02
CA HIS A 176 0.34 12.73 10.11
C HIS A 176 1.34 11.61 9.79
N GLY A 177 1.67 10.75 10.77
CA GLY A 177 2.47 9.55 10.56
C GLY A 177 1.85 8.60 9.53
N ILE A 178 0.55 8.31 9.65
CA ILE A 178 -0.20 7.52 8.67
C ILE A 178 -0.11 8.16 7.28
N THR A 179 -0.31 9.47 7.19
CA THR A 179 -0.25 10.20 5.92
C THR A 179 1.17 10.19 5.31
N ASN A 180 2.20 10.25 6.15
CA ASN A 180 3.59 10.13 5.73
C ASN A 180 3.93 8.75 5.19
N TRP A 181 3.28 7.68 5.67
CA TRP A 181 3.45 6.35 5.08
C TRP A 181 2.92 6.28 3.64
N VAL A 182 1.77 6.90 3.37
CA VAL A 182 1.23 6.99 2.00
C VAL A 182 2.21 7.72 1.08
N HIS A 183 2.66 8.91 1.49
CA HIS A 183 3.58 9.70 0.68
C HIS A 183 4.97 9.05 0.54
N GLY A 184 5.49 8.48 1.62
CA GLY A 184 6.77 7.77 1.62
C GLY A 184 6.75 6.56 0.70
N ASN A 185 5.65 5.78 0.69
CA ASN A 185 5.44 4.67 -0.24
C ASN A 185 5.45 5.15 -1.70
N GLU A 186 4.71 6.22 -2.03
CA GLU A 186 4.69 6.81 -3.37
C GLU A 186 6.11 7.21 -3.82
N SER A 187 6.84 7.97 -2.99
CA SER A 187 8.21 8.40 -3.29
C SER A 187 9.14 7.20 -3.48
N TRP A 188 9.09 6.23 -2.57
CA TRP A 188 9.95 5.06 -2.60
C TRP A 188 9.73 4.19 -3.84
N ASN A 189 8.49 4.10 -4.34
CA ASN A 189 8.18 3.36 -5.57
C ASN A 189 8.98 3.89 -6.78
N PHE A 190 9.29 5.19 -6.83
CA PHE A 190 10.10 5.79 -7.90
C PHE A 190 11.60 5.87 -7.58
N GLU A 191 11.97 5.92 -6.30
CA GLU A 191 13.37 6.15 -5.89
C GLU A 191 14.15 4.85 -5.64
N SER A 192 13.49 3.75 -5.32
CA SER A 192 14.13 2.50 -4.87
C SER A 192 14.76 1.65 -5.98
N GLU A 193 14.60 2.02 -7.25
CA GLU A 193 14.92 1.23 -8.45
C GLU A 193 14.20 -0.14 -8.56
N ARG A 194 13.47 -0.58 -7.53
CA ARG A 194 12.82 -1.90 -7.45
C ARG A 194 11.88 -2.21 -8.61
N TYR A 195 11.16 -1.19 -9.10
CA TYR A 195 10.15 -1.33 -10.15
C TYR A 195 10.58 -0.74 -11.49
N PHE A 196 11.36 0.34 -11.43
CA PHE A 196 11.66 1.17 -12.59
C PHE A 196 13.16 1.26 -12.93
N GLY A 197 14.03 0.56 -12.18
CA GLY A 197 15.47 0.73 -12.28
C GLY A 197 15.86 2.20 -12.10
N SER A 198 16.91 2.63 -12.80
CA SER A 198 17.36 4.03 -12.83
C SER A 198 16.38 5.00 -13.50
N ASN A 199 15.28 4.53 -14.11
CA ASN A 199 14.31 5.35 -14.84
C ASN A 199 13.18 5.91 -13.98
N GLY A 200 13.16 5.63 -12.67
CA GLY A 200 12.05 5.99 -11.79
C GLY A 200 11.66 7.46 -11.83
N LYS A 201 12.63 8.40 -11.83
CA LYS A 201 12.34 9.84 -11.95
C LYS A 201 11.71 10.24 -13.29
N ALA A 202 12.17 9.65 -14.39
CA ALA A 202 11.61 9.92 -15.71
C ALA A 202 10.15 9.40 -15.81
N ILE A 203 9.89 8.23 -15.24
CA ILE A 203 8.54 7.66 -15.19
C ILE A 203 7.64 8.48 -14.26
N GLN A 204 8.17 8.99 -13.14
CA GLN A 204 7.43 9.88 -12.26
C GLN A 204 6.98 11.16 -12.99
N GLN A 205 7.84 11.72 -13.86
CA GLN A 205 7.52 12.94 -14.61
C GLN A 205 6.57 12.67 -15.79
N HIS A 206 6.88 11.68 -16.62
CA HIS A 206 6.17 11.45 -17.88
C HIS A 206 4.96 10.53 -17.73
N ARG A 207 4.89 9.77 -16.65
CA ARG A 207 3.78 8.85 -16.36
C ARG A 207 3.59 7.79 -17.44
N MET A 208 4.64 7.45 -18.20
CA MET A 208 4.61 6.46 -19.27
C MET A 208 5.56 5.30 -18.95
N VAL A 209 5.08 4.08 -19.12
CA VAL A 209 5.90 2.87 -18.98
C VAL A 209 5.74 1.97 -20.20
N THR A 210 6.88 1.47 -20.69
CA THR A 210 6.91 0.41 -21.68
C THR A 210 6.81 -0.93 -20.96
N LEU A 211 5.83 -1.75 -21.36
CA LEU A 211 5.61 -3.03 -20.70
C LEU A 211 6.77 -3.99 -20.98
N MET A 212 7.20 -4.69 -19.94
CA MET A 212 8.15 -5.78 -20.04
C MET A 212 7.50 -6.97 -20.77
N PRO A 213 8.25 -7.70 -21.61
CA PRO A 213 7.74 -8.93 -22.22
C PRO A 213 7.46 -9.98 -21.14
N LYS A 214 6.46 -10.84 -21.37
CA LYS A 214 6.18 -11.96 -20.47
C LYS A 214 7.36 -12.95 -20.47
N GLN A 215 7.84 -13.30 -19.28
CA GLN A 215 8.93 -14.23 -18.99
C GLN A 215 8.40 -15.42 -18.18
N LEU A 216 7.30 -16.01 -18.65
CA LEU A 216 6.67 -17.18 -18.03
C LEU A 216 7.45 -18.46 -18.39
N SER A 217 8.71 -18.58 -17.96
CA SER A 217 9.47 -19.82 -18.12
C SER A 217 9.60 -20.54 -16.78
N ALA A 218 9.17 -21.81 -16.74
CA ALA A 218 9.32 -22.71 -15.59
C ALA A 218 10.76 -23.25 -15.41
N SER A 219 11.78 -22.59 -15.95
CA SER A 219 13.10 -23.18 -16.14
C SER A 219 14.27 -22.22 -15.92
N ASP A 220 14.27 -21.50 -14.79
CA ASP A 220 15.51 -21.21 -14.07
C ASP A 220 15.16 -20.77 -12.63
N PRO A 221 15.63 -21.47 -11.59
CA PRO A 221 15.50 -20.96 -10.24
C PRO A 221 16.23 -19.61 -10.16
N LEU A 222 15.58 -18.63 -9.53
CA LEU A 222 16.17 -17.33 -9.21
C LEU A 222 17.57 -17.57 -8.63
N LEU A 223 18.62 -17.27 -9.41
CA LEU A 223 20.00 -17.33 -8.95
C LEU A 223 20.14 -16.37 -7.77
N ILE A 224 20.09 -16.92 -6.56
CA ILE A 224 20.70 -16.30 -5.39
C ILE A 224 22.16 -16.17 -5.79
N HIS A 225 22.64 -14.95 -6.00
CA HIS A 225 24.06 -14.67 -6.14
C HIS A 225 24.78 -15.22 -4.90
N THR A 226 25.28 -16.44 -4.98
CA THR A 226 26.31 -16.91 -4.06
C THR A 226 27.53 -16.04 -4.30
N TYR A 227 27.75 -15.10 -3.38
CA TYR A 227 29.04 -14.45 -3.24
C TYR A 227 30.11 -15.54 -3.14
N GLN A 228 30.87 -15.72 -4.22
CA GLN A 228 32.14 -16.43 -4.12
C GLN A 228 33.12 -15.44 -3.50
N SER A 229 33.45 -15.67 -2.23
CA SER A 229 34.60 -15.05 -1.59
C SER A 229 35.86 -15.66 -2.21
N THR A 230 36.70 -14.81 -2.80
CA THR A 230 38.14 -15.06 -2.96
C THR A 230 38.89 -14.08 -2.09
#